data_AF-A0A6L8EDS6-F1
#
_entry.id   AF-A0A6L8EDS6-F1
#
_cell.length_a   1.000
_cell.length_b   1.000
_cell.length_c   1.000
_cell.angle_alpha   90.00
_cell.angle_beta   90.00
_cell.angle_gamma   90.00
#
_symmetry.space_group_name_H-M   'P 1'
#
loop_
_entity.id
_entity.type
_entity.pdbx_description
1 polymer ?
#
loop_
_entity_poly.entity_id
_entity_poly.type
_entity_poly.pdbx_seq_one_letter_code
_entity_poly.pdbx_strand_id
1 'polypeptide(L)'
;MSNCQPGLKRISFGNFLIKQVVQELQAAHPSIETFVTLSPVPGLGKWLERDEDEPDEALAELKNEFREKISDRASAAEQEELLRKLAFNFLLRKRRGNFPADSVARFHLGNGASLYRVNAGADRSDKGWRQSRGVMVNYLYDQKRIEANHEQYSNDGRVLFHDRLKPLQIR
;
A
#
# COMPACT_ATOMS: atom_id res chain seq x y z
N MET A 1 0.50 -3.39 12.69
CA MET A 1 1.54 -4.24 13.29
C MET A 1 2.73 -3.38 13.70
N SER A 2 3.16 -3.47 14.95
CA SER A 2 4.36 -2.81 15.47
C SER A 2 5.43 -3.85 15.77
N ASN A 3 6.66 -3.65 15.32
CA ASN A 3 7.79 -4.41 15.83
C ASN A 3 8.10 -3.87 17.24
N CYS A 4 7.87 -4.69 18.27
CA CYS A 4 7.98 -4.25 19.67
C CYS A 4 9.43 -4.15 20.16
N GLN A 5 10.42 -4.54 19.35
CA GLN A 5 11.82 -4.57 19.74
C GLN A 5 12.68 -3.78 18.73
N PRO A 6 13.23 -2.61 19.11
CA PRO A 6 14.11 -1.81 18.24
C PRO A 6 15.34 -2.60 17.73
N GLY A 7 15.85 -3.55 18.52
CA GLY A 7 16.98 -4.41 18.16
C GLY A 7 16.69 -5.45 17.08
N LEU A 8 15.42 -5.70 16.76
CA LEU A 8 14.99 -6.71 15.78
C LEU A 8 14.49 -6.09 14.48
N LYS A 9 14.77 -4.80 14.24
CA LYS A 9 14.30 -4.04 13.07
C LYS A 9 14.78 -4.59 11.71
N ARG A 10 15.67 -5.59 11.72
CA ARG A 10 16.21 -6.27 10.54
C ARG A 10 16.15 -7.80 10.60
N ILE A 11 15.61 -8.39 11.68
CA ILE A 11 15.42 -9.84 11.76
C ILE A 11 14.04 -10.15 11.18
N SER A 12 14.02 -10.84 10.04
CA SER A 12 12.78 -11.36 9.46
C SER A 12 12.36 -12.59 10.28
N PHE A 13 11.19 -12.53 10.93
CA PHE A 13 10.60 -13.69 11.62
C PHE A 13 9.90 -14.65 10.65
N GLY A 14 10.36 -14.69 9.40
CA GLY A 14 9.71 -15.37 8.30
C GLY A 14 8.70 -14.48 7.58
N ASN A 15 8.70 -14.58 6.26
CA ASN A 15 7.51 -14.27 5.47
C ASN A 15 6.48 -15.36 5.82
N PHE A 16 5.20 -15.03 6.06
CA PHE A 16 4.09 -15.91 6.51
C PHE A 16 3.60 -15.74 7.96
N LEU A 17 4.04 -14.71 8.70
CA LEU A 17 3.43 -14.36 9.99
C LEU A 17 1.91 -14.19 9.87
N ILE A 18 1.44 -13.51 8.81
CA ILE A 18 0.01 -13.29 8.61
C ILE A 18 -0.70 -14.54 8.10
N LYS A 19 0.00 -15.44 7.39
CA LYS A 19 -0.59 -16.71 6.92
C LYS A 19 -1.08 -17.55 8.09
N GLN A 20 -0.26 -17.68 9.12
CA GLN A 20 -0.62 -18.42 10.34
C GLN A 20 -1.85 -17.80 11.00
N VAL A 21 -1.85 -16.48 11.18
CA VAL A 21 -3.01 -15.75 11.75
C VAL A 21 -4.28 -15.98 10.94
N VAL A 22 -4.22 -15.91 9.61
CA VAL A 22 -5.38 -16.17 8.73
C VAL A 22 -5.87 -17.61 8.87
N GLN A 23 -4.96 -18.58 8.89
CA GLN A 23 -5.30 -20.00 9.06
C GLN A 23 -5.96 -20.29 10.41
N GLU A 24 -5.41 -19.74 11.50
CA GLU A 24 -5.96 -19.89 12.85
C GLU A 24 -7.35 -19.26 12.96
N LEU A 25 -7.53 -18.03 12.44
CA LEU A 25 -8.82 -17.35 12.45
C LEU A 25 -9.87 -18.10 11.62
N GLN A 26 -9.50 -18.62 10.44
CA GLN A 26 -10.42 -19.40 9.60
C GLN A 26 -10.84 -20.71 10.29
N ALA A 27 -9.91 -21.38 10.98
CA ALA A 27 -10.20 -22.61 11.71
C ALA A 27 -11.13 -22.35 12.91
N ALA A 28 -10.90 -21.26 13.65
CA ALA A 28 -11.73 -20.86 14.78
C ALA A 28 -13.11 -20.31 14.35
N HIS A 29 -13.17 -19.64 13.20
CA HIS A 29 -14.36 -18.96 12.69
C HIS A 29 -14.56 -19.23 11.19
N PRO A 30 -15.09 -20.40 10.81
CA PRO A 30 -15.23 -20.79 9.39
C PRO A 30 -16.11 -19.85 8.55
N SER A 31 -16.97 -19.05 9.18
CA SER A 31 -17.82 -18.07 8.49
C SER A 31 -17.08 -16.80 8.04
N ILE A 32 -15.85 -16.56 8.51
CA ILE A 32 -15.03 -15.44 8.04
C ILE A 32 -14.35 -15.87 6.75
N GLU A 33 -14.70 -15.24 5.62
CA GLU A 33 -14.16 -15.61 4.30
C GLU A 33 -13.15 -14.59 3.75
N THR A 34 -13.12 -13.37 4.32
CA THR A 34 -12.32 -12.26 3.79
C THR A 34 -11.43 -11.67 4.87
N PHE A 35 -10.12 -11.67 4.61
CA PHE A 35 -9.11 -11.12 5.51
C PHE A 35 -8.45 -9.91 4.85
N VAL A 36 -8.73 -8.73 5.37
CA VAL A 36 -8.14 -7.48 4.90
C VAL A 36 -7.52 -6.69 6.03
N THR A 37 -6.47 -5.94 5.72
CA THR A 37 -5.83 -4.99 6.65
C THR A 37 -6.36 -3.58 6.39
N LEU A 38 -6.10 -2.62 7.28
CA LEU A 38 -6.18 -1.19 7.00
C LEU A 38 -4.85 -0.56 7.40
N SER A 39 -4.03 -0.23 6.41
CA SER A 39 -2.60 0.04 6.59
C SER A 39 -2.21 1.43 6.08
N PRO A 40 -1.28 2.12 6.76
CA PRO A 40 -0.79 3.44 6.33
C PRO A 40 0.14 3.32 5.11
N VAL A 41 0.36 4.44 4.41
CA VAL A 41 1.29 4.54 3.26
C VAL A 41 2.40 5.55 3.56
N PRO A 42 3.29 5.29 4.53
CA PRO A 42 4.22 6.29 5.08
C PRO A 42 5.23 6.86 4.06
N GLY A 43 5.44 6.21 2.92
CA GLY A 43 6.32 6.71 1.86
C GLY A 43 5.71 7.81 0.99
N LEU A 44 4.39 7.93 0.92
CA LEU A 44 3.71 8.75 -0.08
C LEU A 44 3.93 10.26 0.14
N GLY A 45 3.74 10.75 1.35
CA GLY A 45 3.88 12.17 1.69
C GLY A 45 5.30 12.68 1.44
N LYS A 46 6.31 11.90 1.84
CA LYS A 46 7.72 12.23 1.54
C LYS A 46 8.01 12.27 0.05
N TRP A 47 7.41 11.37 -0.73
CA TRP A 47 7.59 11.37 -2.18
C TRP A 47 6.92 12.57 -2.86
N LEU A 48 5.76 13.00 -2.37
CA LEU A 48 5.06 14.20 -2.83
C LEU A 48 5.86 15.50 -2.58
N GLU A 49 6.53 15.57 -1.43
CA GLU A 49 7.31 16.74 -0.97
C GLU A 49 8.69 16.86 -1.64
N ARG A 50 9.21 15.78 -2.24
CA ARG A 50 10.50 15.84 -2.95
C ARG A 50 10.36 16.53 -4.29
N ASP A 51 11.25 17.46 -4.59
CA ASP A 51 11.42 18.04 -5.93
C ASP A 51 12.47 17.31 -6.78
N GLU A 52 12.68 16.02 -6.49
CA GLU A 52 13.46 15.13 -7.35
C GLU A 52 12.68 14.82 -8.63
N ASP A 53 13.40 14.74 -9.76
CA ASP A 53 12.85 14.26 -11.03
C ASP A 53 12.25 12.86 -10.84
N GLU A 54 10.98 12.69 -11.25
CA GLU A 54 10.36 11.38 -11.31
C GLU A 54 10.62 10.78 -12.70
N PRO A 55 11.47 9.73 -12.82
CA PRO A 55 11.80 9.15 -14.12
C PRO A 55 10.61 8.48 -14.82
N ASP A 56 9.55 8.16 -14.08
CA ASP A 56 8.30 7.65 -14.62
C ASP A 56 7.39 8.83 -15.00
N GLU A 57 7.36 9.17 -16.29
CA GLU A 57 6.64 10.33 -16.84
C GLU A 57 5.17 10.36 -16.42
N ALA A 58 4.45 9.24 -16.54
CA ALA A 58 3.04 9.15 -16.16
C ALA A 58 2.84 9.38 -14.66
N LEU A 59 3.77 8.91 -13.83
CA LEU A 59 3.73 9.14 -12.39
C LEU A 59 4.11 10.60 -12.04
N ALA A 60 5.00 11.22 -12.83
CA ALA A 60 5.37 12.63 -12.70
C ALA A 60 4.20 13.55 -13.03
N GLU A 61 3.48 13.30 -14.12
CA GLU A 61 2.26 14.01 -14.52
C GLU A 61 1.20 13.94 -13.40
N LEU A 62 0.95 12.74 -12.88
CA LEU A 62 -0.02 12.54 -11.80
C LEU A 62 0.38 13.27 -10.51
N LYS A 63 1.69 13.35 -10.21
CA LYS A 63 2.22 14.12 -9.08
C LYS A 63 2.05 15.63 -9.30
N ASN A 64 2.22 16.13 -10.51
CA ASN A 64 1.98 17.54 -10.85
C ASN A 64 0.49 17.88 -10.74
N GLU A 65 -0.40 17.04 -11.29
CA GLU A 65 -1.85 17.20 -11.14
C GLU A 65 -2.27 17.25 -9.66
N PHE A 66 -1.66 16.42 -8.81
CA PHE A 66 -1.86 16.48 -7.36
C PHE A 66 -1.44 17.84 -6.79
N ARG A 67 -0.27 18.37 -7.15
CA ARG A 67 0.26 19.64 -6.64
C ARG A 67 -0.60 20.84 -7.03
N GLU A 68 -1.18 20.79 -8.23
CA GLU A 68 -2.07 21.84 -8.74
C GLU A 68 -3.44 21.83 -8.05
N LYS A 69 -3.99 20.64 -7.79
CA LYS A 69 -5.39 20.49 -7.32
C LYS A 69 -5.55 20.30 -5.82
N ILE A 70 -4.49 19.89 -5.11
CA ILE A 70 -4.55 19.54 -3.69
C ILE A 70 -3.44 20.25 -2.91
N SER A 71 -3.82 21.29 -2.19
CA SER A 71 -2.91 22.07 -1.34
C SER A 71 -3.17 21.85 0.16
N ASP A 72 -4.38 21.45 0.52
CA ASP A 72 -4.84 21.35 1.90
C ASP A 72 -5.86 20.22 2.10
N ARG A 73 -6.38 20.11 3.33
CA ARG A 73 -7.34 19.06 3.70
C ARG A 73 -8.71 19.23 3.02
N ALA A 74 -9.11 20.45 2.71
CA ALA A 74 -10.40 20.73 2.10
C ALA A 74 -10.38 20.29 0.63
N SER A 75 -9.40 20.77 -0.13
CA SER A 75 -9.15 20.34 -1.51
C SER A 75 -8.90 18.83 -1.64
N ALA A 76 -8.22 18.22 -0.67
CA ALA A 76 -8.05 16.76 -0.61
C ALA A 76 -9.38 15.99 -0.47
N ALA A 77 -10.34 16.51 0.30
CA ALA A 77 -11.65 15.89 0.47
C ALA A 77 -12.51 16.01 -0.79
N GLU A 78 -12.29 17.05 -1.61
CA GLU A 78 -12.96 17.21 -2.91
C GLU A 78 -12.33 16.35 -4.01
N GLN A 79 -11.06 15.97 -3.84
CA GLN A 79 -10.25 15.26 -4.83
C GLN A 79 -9.90 13.82 -4.40
N GLU A 80 -10.82 13.14 -3.71
CA GLU A 80 -10.59 11.77 -3.21
C GLU A 80 -10.20 10.79 -4.32
N GLU A 81 -10.77 10.90 -5.51
CA GLU A 81 -10.44 10.01 -6.62
C GLU A 81 -9.02 10.22 -7.13
N LEU A 82 -8.57 11.48 -7.21
CA LEU A 82 -7.19 11.82 -7.55
C LEU A 82 -6.21 11.27 -6.50
N LEU A 83 -6.53 11.40 -5.21
CA LEU A 83 -5.73 10.81 -4.13
C LEU A 83 -5.64 9.29 -4.23
N ARG A 84 -6.76 8.62 -4.51
CA ARG A 84 -6.80 7.17 -4.68
C ARG A 84 -5.94 6.74 -5.87
N LYS A 85 -6.08 7.43 -7.00
CA LYS A 85 -5.30 7.21 -8.23
C LYS A 85 -3.82 7.41 -7.97
N LEU A 86 -3.44 8.53 -7.36
CA LEU A 86 -2.05 8.84 -7.01
C LEU A 86 -1.44 7.76 -6.10
N ALA A 87 -2.09 7.45 -4.98
CA ALA A 87 -1.57 6.48 -4.02
C ALA A 87 -1.46 5.07 -4.61
N PHE A 88 -2.45 4.66 -5.42
CA PHE A 88 -2.41 3.37 -6.12
C PHE A 88 -1.19 3.28 -7.05
N ASN A 89 -0.97 4.28 -7.90
CA ASN A 89 0.12 4.26 -8.86
C ASN A 89 1.49 4.47 -8.20
N PHE A 90 1.57 5.23 -7.12
CA PHE A 90 2.77 5.28 -6.27
C PHE A 90 3.16 3.89 -5.75
N LEU A 91 2.20 3.14 -5.21
CA LEU A 91 2.42 1.79 -4.68
C LEU A 91 2.77 0.75 -5.76
N LEU A 92 2.22 0.93 -6.96
CA LEU A 92 2.43 0.03 -8.09
C LEU A 92 3.75 0.28 -8.82
N ARG A 93 4.11 1.56 -9.02
CA ARG A 93 5.16 1.98 -9.95
C ARG A 93 6.42 2.49 -9.26
N LYS A 94 6.32 3.16 -8.10
CA LYS A 94 7.53 3.69 -7.43
C LYS A 94 8.35 2.57 -6.81
N ARG A 95 9.60 2.43 -7.26
CA ARG A 95 10.51 1.35 -6.84
C ARG A 95 11.66 1.82 -5.94
N ARG A 96 12.19 0.85 -5.18
CA ARG A 96 13.48 0.88 -4.48
C ARG A 96 14.19 -0.44 -4.80
N GLY A 97 15.10 -0.41 -5.78
CA GLY A 97 15.58 -1.64 -6.42
C GLY A 97 14.41 -2.33 -7.13
N ASN A 98 14.28 -3.65 -6.97
CA ASN A 98 13.18 -4.40 -7.58
C ASN A 98 11.85 -4.27 -6.83
N PHE A 99 11.86 -3.78 -5.58
CA PHE A 99 10.69 -3.79 -4.71
C PHE A 99 9.97 -2.43 -4.67
N PRO A 100 8.69 -2.39 -4.27
CA PRO A 100 7.97 -1.14 -4.03
C PRO A 100 8.69 -0.23 -3.02
N ALA A 101 8.65 1.07 -3.25
CA ALA A 101 9.33 2.04 -2.38
C ALA A 101 8.74 2.06 -0.95
N ASP A 102 7.42 1.90 -0.82
CA ASP A 102 6.73 1.92 0.47
C ASP A 102 7.06 0.67 1.32
N SER A 103 7.48 0.88 2.57
CA SER A 103 7.88 -0.21 3.47
C SER A 103 6.71 -1.08 3.93
N VAL A 104 5.52 -0.50 4.08
CA VAL A 104 4.33 -1.21 4.53
C VAL A 104 3.79 -2.09 3.40
N ALA A 105 3.83 -1.59 2.17
CA ALA A 105 3.55 -2.39 0.98
C ALA A 105 4.49 -3.58 0.87
N ARG A 106 5.80 -3.37 1.03
CA ARG A 106 6.77 -4.48 1.01
C ARG A 106 6.48 -5.53 2.07
N PHE A 107 6.09 -5.10 3.27
CA PHE A 107 5.71 -6.03 4.34
C PHE A 107 4.50 -6.89 3.98
N HIS A 108 3.40 -6.27 3.51
CA HIS A 108 2.18 -7.02 3.22
C HIS A 108 2.30 -7.90 1.99
N LEU A 109 2.88 -7.38 0.90
CA LEU A 109 3.13 -8.13 -0.33
C LEU A 109 4.13 -9.28 -0.07
N GLY A 110 5.16 -9.03 0.73
CA GLY A 110 6.09 -10.06 1.21
C GLY A 110 5.42 -11.15 2.05
N ASN A 111 4.27 -10.88 2.67
CA ASN A 111 3.45 -11.88 3.35
C ASN A 111 2.36 -12.49 2.46
N GLY A 112 2.43 -12.29 1.14
CA GLY A 112 1.51 -12.89 0.17
C GLY A 112 0.18 -12.16 0.00
N ALA A 113 0.06 -10.93 0.49
CA ALA A 113 -1.13 -10.12 0.26
C ALA A 113 -1.16 -9.54 -1.16
N SER A 114 -2.33 -9.07 -1.58
CA SER A 114 -2.51 -8.21 -2.77
C SER A 114 -3.11 -6.87 -2.37
N LEU A 115 -2.86 -5.81 -3.15
CA LEU A 115 -3.55 -4.54 -2.96
C LEU A 115 -5.04 -4.72 -3.25
N TYR A 116 -5.90 -4.32 -2.32
CA TYR A 116 -7.33 -4.57 -2.44
C TYR A 116 -8.14 -3.30 -2.65
N ARG A 117 -7.91 -2.29 -1.81
CA ARG A 117 -8.65 -1.01 -1.84
C ARG A 117 -7.76 0.13 -1.38
N VAL A 118 -7.90 1.28 -2.03
CA VAL A 118 -7.29 2.55 -1.60
C VAL A 118 -8.40 3.44 -1.04
N ASN A 119 -8.19 3.94 0.17
CA ASN A 119 -9.15 4.76 0.92
C ASN A 119 -8.57 6.17 1.12
N ALA A 120 -9.17 7.18 0.48
CA ALA A 120 -8.89 8.58 0.78
C ALA A 120 -9.58 8.97 2.09
N GLY A 121 -9.03 9.97 2.80
CA GLY A 121 -9.64 10.52 4.03
C GLY A 121 -9.75 9.54 5.21
N ALA A 122 -9.07 8.40 5.16
CA ALA A 122 -9.19 7.32 6.14
C ALA A 122 -8.44 7.60 7.45
N ASP A 123 -7.30 8.31 7.39
CA ASP A 123 -6.57 8.79 8.56
C ASP A 123 -6.58 10.33 8.60
N ARG A 124 -7.46 10.90 9.41
CA ARG A 124 -7.63 12.35 9.57
C ARG A 124 -6.64 12.98 10.55
N SER A 125 -5.76 12.19 11.16
CA SER A 125 -4.75 12.71 12.08
C SER A 125 -3.69 13.52 11.34
N ASP A 126 -2.98 14.40 12.05
CA ASP A 126 -1.85 15.14 11.48
C ASP A 126 -0.73 14.22 11.00
N LYS A 127 -0.59 13.06 11.64
CA LYS A 127 0.35 12.02 11.22
C LYS A 127 -0.08 11.44 9.88
N GLY A 128 -1.33 11.03 9.73
CA GLY A 128 -1.88 10.52 8.47
C GLY A 128 -1.76 11.53 7.33
N TRP A 129 -2.02 12.80 7.63
CA TRP A 129 -1.85 13.89 6.68
C TRP A 129 -0.39 14.03 6.20
N ARG A 130 0.57 14.06 7.12
CA ARG A 130 2.00 14.13 6.79
C ARG A 130 2.50 12.88 6.05
N GLN A 131 2.00 11.70 6.43
CA GLN A 131 2.48 10.44 5.89
C GLN A 131 1.96 10.12 4.49
N SER A 132 0.69 10.43 4.21
CA SER A 132 0.03 9.98 2.98
C SER A 132 -1.17 10.84 2.59
N ARG A 133 -1.26 12.08 3.10
CA ARG A 133 -2.43 12.96 2.89
C ARG A 133 -3.75 12.28 3.31
N GLY A 134 -3.66 11.46 4.36
CA GLY A 134 -4.80 10.72 4.93
C GLY A 134 -5.19 9.45 4.18
N VAL A 135 -4.44 9.05 3.15
CA VAL A 135 -4.70 7.79 2.42
C VAL A 135 -4.27 6.58 3.26
N MET A 136 -5.15 5.59 3.33
CA MET A 136 -4.84 4.24 3.84
C MET A 136 -5.24 3.18 2.82
N VAL A 137 -4.65 1.99 2.94
CA VAL A 137 -4.81 0.91 1.97
C VAL A 137 -5.22 -0.38 2.66
N ASN A 138 -6.16 -1.08 2.05
CA ASN A 138 -6.46 -2.46 2.41
C ASN A 138 -5.61 -3.41 1.58
N TYR A 139 -4.90 -4.32 2.25
CA TYR A 139 -4.27 -5.48 1.63
C TYR A 139 -5.11 -6.73 1.91
N LEU A 140 -5.43 -7.50 0.87
CA LEU A 140 -6.20 -8.74 0.94
C LEU A 140 -5.27 -9.94 1.09
N TYR A 141 -5.57 -10.77 2.08
CA TYR A 141 -4.96 -12.08 2.31
C TYR A 141 -5.94 -13.18 1.90
N ASP A 142 -5.84 -13.62 0.65
CA ASP A 142 -6.58 -14.77 0.15
C ASP A 142 -5.80 -16.05 0.48
N GLN A 143 -6.32 -16.85 1.41
CA GLN A 143 -5.69 -18.07 1.92
C GLN A 143 -5.18 -18.99 0.79
N LYS A 144 -5.93 -19.10 -0.32
CA LYS A 144 -5.59 -19.98 -1.45
C LYS A 144 -4.45 -19.43 -2.30
N ARG A 145 -4.14 -18.14 -2.18
CA ARG A 145 -3.18 -17.42 -3.03
C ARG A 145 -1.97 -16.87 -2.28
N ILE A 146 -1.93 -16.94 -0.95
CA ILE A 146 -0.82 -16.37 -0.14
C ILE A 146 0.55 -16.84 -0.64
N GLU A 147 0.74 -18.15 -0.85
CA GLU A 147 2.02 -18.71 -1.30
C GLU A 147 2.38 -18.25 -2.72
N ALA A 148 1.47 -18.41 -3.67
CA ALA A 148 1.68 -17.99 -5.05
C ALA A 148 1.92 -16.47 -5.20
N ASN A 149 1.27 -15.65 -4.37
CA ASN A 149 1.50 -14.21 -4.33
C ASN A 149 2.88 -13.90 -3.74
N HIS A 150 3.27 -14.60 -2.66
CA HIS A 150 4.58 -14.46 -2.03
C HIS A 150 5.71 -14.79 -3.01
N GLU A 151 5.61 -15.89 -3.75
CA GLU A 151 6.62 -16.30 -4.74
C GLU A 151 6.81 -15.25 -5.85
N GLN A 152 5.70 -14.77 -6.44
CA GLN A 152 5.74 -13.72 -7.46
C GLN A 152 6.35 -12.41 -6.94
N TYR A 153 6.08 -12.07 -5.67
CA TYR A 153 6.65 -10.89 -5.05
C TYR A 153 8.15 -11.09 -4.73
N SER A 154 8.55 -12.26 -4.23
CA SER A 154 9.94 -12.54 -3.84
C SER A 154 10.88 -12.59 -5.05
N ASN A 155 10.43 -13.11 -6.19
CA ASN A 155 11.25 -13.21 -7.40
C ASN A 155 11.44 -11.85 -8.09
N ASP A 156 10.33 -11.15 -8.36
CA ASP A 156 10.34 -10.00 -9.28
C ASP A 156 9.92 -8.68 -8.61
N GLY A 157 9.61 -8.70 -7.31
CA GLY A 157 8.98 -7.56 -6.64
C GLY A 157 7.59 -7.24 -7.19
N ARG A 158 6.91 -8.18 -7.83
CA ARG A 158 5.62 -7.95 -8.51
C ARG A 158 4.55 -7.51 -7.52
N VAL A 159 3.88 -6.40 -7.82
CA VAL A 159 2.75 -5.90 -7.02
C VAL A 159 1.46 -6.45 -7.60
N LEU A 160 0.86 -7.41 -6.90
CA LEU A 160 -0.45 -7.93 -7.26
C LEU A 160 -1.55 -7.04 -6.65
N PHE A 161 -2.64 -6.87 -7.39
CA PHE A 161 -3.76 -6.06 -6.96
C PHE A 161 -5.10 -6.64 -7.46
N HIS A 162 -6.18 -6.32 -6.76
CA HIS A 162 -7.53 -6.74 -7.10
C HIS A 162 -8.09 -5.92 -8.26
N ASP A 163 -8.87 -6.55 -9.15
CA ASP A 163 -9.43 -5.96 -10.38
C ASP A 163 -10.18 -4.65 -10.19
N ARG A 164 -10.73 -4.44 -9.00
CA ARG A 164 -11.42 -3.20 -8.62
C ARG A 164 -10.53 -1.96 -8.64
N LEU A 165 -9.21 -2.14 -8.63
CA LEU A 165 -8.24 -1.05 -8.71
C LEU A 165 -7.81 -0.75 -10.16
N LYS A 166 -8.22 -1.56 -11.15
CA LYS A 166 -7.93 -1.31 -12.57
C LYS A 166 -8.34 0.10 -13.04
N PRO A 167 -9.50 0.67 -12.65
CA PRO A 167 -9.86 2.04 -13.05
C PRO A 167 -8.90 3.13 -12.55
N LEU A 168 -8.13 2.86 -11.49
CA LEU A 168 -7.15 3.78 -10.94
C LEU A 168 -5.80 3.69 -11.65
N GLN A 169 -5.56 2.68 -12.48
CA GLN A 169 -4.26 2.46 -13.12
C GLN A 169 -4.01 3.52 -14.20
N ILE A 170 -2.88 4.20 -14.13
CA ILE A 170 -2.40 5.03 -15.25
C ILE A 170 -1.75 4.17 -16.31
N ARG A 171 -1.89 4.58 -17.57
CA ARG A 171 -1.28 3.91 -18.72
C ARG A 171 0.23 4.02 -18.68
#